data_AF-A0A4Z0B551-F1
#
_entry.id   AF-A0A4Z0B551-F1
#
_cell.length_a   1.000
_cell.length_b   1.000
_cell.length_c   1.000
_cell.angle_alpha   90.00
_cell.angle_beta   90.00
_cell.angle_gamma   90.00
#
_symmetry.space_group_name_H-M   'P 1'
#
loop_
_entity.id
_entity.type
_entity.pdbx_description
1 polymer ?
#
loop_
_entity_poly.entity_id
_entity_poly.type
_entity_poly.pdbx_seq_one_letter_code
_entity_poly.pdbx_strand_id
1 'polypeptide(L)'
;MAIAFHKKNVLKPGSAFMYSWFYTQVRNRGPWDYKQISKEYEAFGNFHYGAVGIAAGFSEEVLLRAAGFAQSRAGSDEPEFGHWWGKAPFGDDPVDQYWIKEGMKYARFRHY
;
A
#
# COMPACT_ATOMS: atom_id res chain seq x y z
N MET A 1 -17.92 3.78 30.65
CA MET A 1 -16.46 3.84 30.40
C MET A 1 -15.88 2.57 29.74
N ALA A 2 -16.68 1.71 29.07
CA ALA A 2 -16.18 0.46 28.44
C ALA A 2 -15.86 0.58 26.94
N ILE A 3 -16.36 1.61 26.26
CA ILE A 3 -16.26 1.74 24.78
C ILE A 3 -14.83 2.12 24.33
N ALA A 4 -14.08 2.86 25.16
CA ALA A 4 -12.73 3.32 24.81
C ALA A 4 -11.66 2.21 24.94
N PHE A 5 -11.89 1.19 25.76
CA PHE A 5 -10.91 0.11 26.00
C PHE A 5 -10.89 -0.91 24.86
N HIS A 6 -12.02 -1.11 24.17
CA HIS A 6 -12.14 -2.10 23.10
C HIS A 6 -11.46 -1.65 21.79
N LYS A 7 -11.52 -0.36 21.45
CA LYS A 7 -10.90 0.20 20.22
C LYS A 7 -9.36 0.04 20.18
N LYS A 8 -8.69 0.11 21.34
CA LYS A 8 -7.22 0.06 21.43
C LYS A 8 -6.62 -1.31 21.04
N ASN A 9 -7.40 -2.39 21.09
CA ASN A 9 -6.88 -3.73 20.78
C ASN A 9 -7.09 -4.18 19.33
N VAL A 10 -7.98 -3.53 18.58
CA VAL A 10 -8.31 -3.93 17.19
C VAL A 10 -7.38 -3.25 16.18
N LEU A 11 -6.93 -2.03 16.48
CA LEU A 11 -6.01 -1.22 15.67
C LEU A 11 -4.52 -1.50 16.01
N LYS A 12 -4.17 -2.75 16.31
CA LYS A 12 -2.76 -3.12 16.45
C LYS A 12 -2.11 -3.25 15.06
N PRO A 13 -0.89 -2.74 14.86
CA PRO A 13 -0.11 -3.04 13.66
C PRO A 13 -0.03 -4.56 13.43
N GLY A 14 -0.17 -5.00 12.18
CA GLY A 14 -0.14 -6.41 11.82
C GLY A 14 -1.42 -7.20 12.15
N SER A 15 -2.47 -6.59 12.70
CA SER A 15 -3.73 -7.28 12.97
C SER A 15 -4.53 -7.53 11.69
N ALA A 16 -5.30 -8.62 11.63
CA ALA A 16 -6.19 -8.91 10.50
C ALA A 16 -7.21 -7.79 10.25
N PHE A 17 -7.69 -7.13 11.31
CA PHE A 17 -8.56 -5.98 11.18
C PHE A 17 -7.83 -4.78 10.56
N MET A 18 -6.60 -4.49 11.01
CA MET A 18 -5.79 -3.41 10.43
C MET A 18 -5.58 -3.64 8.94
N TYR A 19 -5.28 -4.88 8.54
CA TYR A 19 -5.07 -5.22 7.13
C TYR A 19 -6.35 -5.10 6.31
N SER A 20 -7.47 -5.58 6.83
CA SER A 20 -8.79 -5.44 6.19
C SER A 20 -9.16 -3.97 6.04
N TRP A 21 -9.01 -3.18 7.10
CA TRP A 21 -9.28 -1.75 7.07
C TRP A 21 -8.37 -1.03 6.07
N PHE A 22 -7.05 -1.29 6.08
CA PHE A 22 -6.10 -0.71 5.14
C PHE A 22 -6.50 -1.01 3.69
N TYR A 23 -6.85 -2.26 3.37
CA TYR A 23 -7.36 -2.63 2.04
C TYR A 23 -8.59 -1.81 1.63
N THR A 24 -9.52 -1.54 2.54
CA THR A 24 -10.70 -0.70 2.22
C THR A 24 -10.32 0.73 1.86
N GLN A 25 -9.18 1.23 2.36
CA GLN A 25 -8.70 2.57 2.07
C GLN A 25 -8.02 2.67 0.70
N VAL A 26 -7.17 1.69 0.36
CA VAL A 26 -6.24 1.74 -0.79
C VAL A 26 -6.76 1.11 -2.06
N ARG A 27 -7.84 0.31 -2.01
CA ARG A 27 -8.43 -0.31 -3.20
C ARG A 27 -8.86 0.74 -4.24
N ASN A 28 -9.01 0.32 -5.49
CA ASN A 28 -9.57 1.16 -6.56
C ASN A 28 -10.88 1.84 -6.12
N ARG A 29 -10.99 3.15 -6.36
CA ARG A 29 -12.06 4.04 -5.87
C ARG A 29 -12.24 4.04 -4.35
N GLY A 30 -11.21 3.67 -3.62
CA GLY A 30 -11.14 3.79 -2.17
C GLY A 30 -10.81 5.24 -1.76
N PRO A 31 -10.97 5.56 -0.47
CA PRO A 31 -10.64 6.88 0.07
C PRO A 31 -9.23 7.39 -0.25
N TRP A 32 -8.25 6.51 -0.43
CA TRP A 32 -6.85 6.85 -0.72
C TRP A 32 -6.44 6.56 -2.17
N ASP A 33 -7.41 6.35 -3.06
CA ASP A 33 -7.16 6.34 -4.50
C ASP A 33 -7.07 7.79 -5.02
N TYR A 34 -5.96 8.46 -4.70
CA TYR A 34 -5.75 9.88 -5.02
C TYR A 34 -5.70 10.15 -6.52
N LYS A 35 -5.41 9.14 -7.34
CA LYS A 35 -5.43 9.22 -8.81
C LYS A 35 -6.83 9.56 -9.35
N GLN A 36 -7.89 9.26 -8.60
CA GLN A 36 -9.27 9.67 -8.94
C GLN A 36 -9.50 11.17 -8.79
N ILE A 37 -8.70 11.86 -7.96
CA ILE A 37 -8.74 13.32 -7.82
C ILE A 37 -8.00 13.96 -8.99
N SER A 38 -6.74 13.55 -9.21
CA SER A 38 -5.93 13.93 -10.37
C SER A 38 -4.81 12.91 -10.58
N LYS A 39 -4.45 12.67 -11.85
CA LYS A 39 -3.31 11.80 -12.21
C LYS A 39 -1.99 12.29 -11.61
N GLU A 40 -1.86 13.59 -11.34
CA GLU A 40 -0.67 14.18 -10.72
C GLU A 40 -0.39 13.65 -9.30
N TYR A 41 -1.41 13.09 -8.63
CA TYR A 41 -1.26 12.52 -7.29
C TYR A 41 -0.87 11.04 -7.27
N GLU A 42 -0.57 10.42 -8.41
CA GLU A 42 -0.15 9.02 -8.49
C GLU A 42 1.10 8.74 -7.64
N ALA A 43 2.16 9.53 -7.85
CA ALA A 43 3.38 9.44 -7.05
C ALA A 43 3.14 9.62 -5.55
N PHE A 44 2.29 10.60 -5.19
CA PHE A 44 1.90 10.82 -3.80
C PHE A 44 1.13 9.63 -3.21
N GLY A 45 0.19 9.07 -3.97
CA GLY A 45 -0.60 7.91 -3.54
C GLY A 45 0.28 6.68 -3.30
N ASN A 46 1.23 6.43 -4.20
CA ASN A 46 2.20 5.35 -4.06
C ASN A 46 3.14 5.56 -2.87
N PHE A 47 3.65 6.77 -2.66
CA PHE A 47 4.40 7.14 -1.46
C PHE A 47 3.57 6.94 -0.18
N HIS A 48 2.34 7.45 -0.15
CA HIS A 48 1.44 7.34 0.99
C HIS A 48 1.11 5.87 1.31
N TYR A 49 0.85 5.05 0.30
CA TYR A 49 0.65 3.60 0.42
C TYR A 49 1.82 2.92 1.11
N GLY A 50 3.06 3.17 0.65
CA GLY A 50 4.26 2.60 1.26
C GLY A 50 4.47 3.06 2.70
N ALA A 51 4.29 4.35 2.98
CA ALA A 51 4.49 4.92 4.31
C ALA A 51 3.47 4.39 5.33
N VAL A 52 2.18 4.44 4.99
CA VAL A 52 1.12 3.97 5.89
C VAL A 52 1.12 2.45 6.00
N GLY A 53 1.51 1.73 4.94
CA GLY A 53 1.66 0.28 4.97
C GLY A 53 2.67 -0.18 6.03
N ILE A 54 3.85 0.44 6.07
CA ILE A 54 4.86 0.14 7.11
C ILE A 54 4.33 0.48 8.50
N ALA A 55 3.72 1.66 8.69
CA ALA A 55 3.15 2.06 9.98
C ALA A 55 2.00 1.14 10.44
N ALA A 56 1.26 0.55 9.49
CA ALA A 56 0.21 -0.43 9.74
C ALA A 56 0.76 -1.85 10.03
N GLY A 57 2.08 -2.04 9.94
CA GLY A 57 2.77 -3.29 10.26
C GLY A 57 2.91 -4.27 9.11
N PHE A 58 2.67 -3.85 7.87
CA PHE A 58 2.94 -4.70 6.70
C PHE A 58 4.44 -4.85 6.45
N SER A 59 4.84 -6.01 5.94
CA SER A 59 6.19 -6.19 5.40
C SER A 59 6.32 -5.52 4.03
N GLU A 60 7.54 -5.13 3.68
CA GLU A 60 7.84 -4.55 2.36
C GLU A 60 7.43 -5.47 1.21
N GLU A 61 7.71 -6.78 1.32
CA GLU A 61 7.34 -7.74 0.30
C GLU A 61 5.83 -7.81 0.07
N VAL A 62 5.02 -7.77 1.14
CA VAL A 62 3.56 -7.78 1.01
C VAL A 62 3.07 -6.53 0.29
N LEU A 63 3.60 -5.35 0.63
CA LEU A 63 3.22 -4.09 -0.01
C LEU A 63 3.58 -4.09 -1.51
N LEU A 64 4.81 -4.46 -1.86
CA LEU A 64 5.26 -4.44 -3.25
C LEU A 64 4.52 -5.45 -4.13
N ARG A 65 4.25 -6.65 -3.61
CA ARG A 65 3.47 -7.66 -4.35
C ARG A 65 2.00 -7.27 -4.47
N ALA A 66 1.41 -6.66 -3.45
CA ALA A 66 0.03 -6.21 -3.49
C ALA A 66 -0.16 -5.05 -4.50
N ALA A 67 0.81 -4.16 -4.63
CA ALA A 67 0.81 -3.12 -5.68
C ALA A 67 0.82 -3.73 -7.08
N GLY A 68 1.75 -4.65 -7.36
CA GLY A 68 1.78 -5.34 -8.65
C GLY A 68 0.54 -6.19 -8.94
N PHE A 69 -0.07 -6.79 -7.91
CA PHE A 69 -1.37 -7.44 -8.06
C PHE A 69 -2.49 -6.45 -8.42
N ALA A 70 -2.50 -5.26 -7.81
CA ALA A 70 -3.47 -4.22 -8.13
C ALA A 70 -3.29 -3.72 -9.58
N GLN A 71 -2.05 -3.54 -10.04
CA GLN A 71 -1.73 -3.17 -11.43
C GLN A 71 -2.25 -4.21 -12.42
N SER A 72 -1.99 -5.50 -12.17
CA SER A 72 -2.51 -6.58 -13.01
C SER A 72 -4.04 -6.66 -13.05
N ARG A 73 -4.71 -6.27 -11.96
CA ARG A 73 -6.18 -6.19 -11.90
C ARG A 73 -6.74 -4.97 -12.62
N ALA A 74 -5.97 -3.88 -12.71
CA ALA A 74 -6.34 -2.67 -13.43
C ALA A 74 -6.20 -2.84 -14.96
N GLY A 75 -5.48 -3.88 -15.41
CA GLY A 75 -5.23 -4.14 -16.83
C GLY A 75 -4.24 -3.16 -17.45
N SER A 76 -3.39 -2.55 -16.62
CA SER A 76 -2.30 -1.67 -17.01
C SER A 76 -0.92 -2.31 -16.78
N ASP A 77 -0.89 -3.64 -16.64
CA ASP A 77 0.33 -4.42 -16.58
C ASP A 77 1.00 -4.51 -17.95
N GLU A 78 2.32 -4.27 -17.98
CA GLU A 78 3.14 -4.57 -19.14
C GLU A 78 3.85 -5.92 -18.91
N PRO A 79 3.97 -6.79 -19.94
CA PRO A 79 4.63 -8.09 -19.79
C PRO A 79 6.06 -7.99 -19.22
N GLU A 80 6.73 -6.86 -19.47
CA GLU A 80 8.09 -6.56 -19.04
C GLU A 80 8.22 -6.37 -17.52
N PHE A 81 7.13 -5.99 -16.84
CA PHE A 81 7.11 -5.81 -15.38
C PHE A 81 6.98 -7.14 -14.64
N GLY A 82 6.66 -8.22 -15.36
CA GLY A 82 6.49 -9.57 -14.83
C GLY A 82 5.17 -9.75 -14.10
N HIS A 83 5.15 -10.61 -13.08
CA HIS A 83 3.94 -10.95 -12.34
C HIS A 83 4.13 -10.78 -10.84
N TRP A 84 3.04 -10.59 -10.10
CA TRP A 84 3.06 -10.38 -8.65
C TRP A 84 3.64 -11.56 -7.85
N TRP A 85 3.61 -12.78 -8.40
CA TRP A 85 4.29 -13.97 -7.83
C TRP A 85 5.75 -14.13 -8.29
N GLY A 86 6.24 -13.27 -9.18
CA GLY A 86 7.57 -13.33 -9.79
C GLY A 86 8.65 -12.58 -9.01
N LYS A 87 9.65 -12.08 -9.75
CA LYS A 87 10.70 -11.19 -9.25
C LYS A 87 10.23 -9.73 -9.26
N ALA A 88 10.88 -8.86 -8.48
CA ALA A 88 10.67 -7.41 -8.56
C ALA A 88 10.85 -6.93 -10.03
N PRO A 89 9.98 -6.04 -10.53
CA PRO A 89 9.02 -5.19 -9.81
C PRO A 89 7.65 -5.86 -9.50
N PHE A 90 7.56 -7.18 -9.56
CA PHE A 90 6.35 -7.94 -9.21
C PHE A 90 5.13 -7.56 -10.06
N GLY A 91 5.33 -7.15 -11.32
CA GLY A 91 4.24 -6.72 -12.21
C GLY A 91 3.73 -5.30 -11.98
N ASP A 92 4.37 -4.53 -11.09
CA ASP A 92 4.07 -3.11 -10.88
C ASP A 92 4.93 -2.21 -11.76
N ASP A 93 4.47 -0.99 -12.04
CA ASP A 93 5.29 0.01 -12.74
C ASP A 93 6.56 0.32 -11.90
N PRO A 94 7.77 0.28 -12.49
CA PRO A 94 9.01 0.60 -11.78
C PRO A 94 9.02 1.98 -11.08
N VAL A 95 8.33 2.98 -11.65
CA VAL A 95 8.18 4.33 -11.08
C VAL A 95 7.28 4.29 -9.84
N ASP A 96 6.17 3.55 -9.91
CA ASP A 96 5.26 3.37 -8.78
C ASP A 96 5.97 2.63 -7.63
N GLN A 97 6.65 1.53 -7.95
CA GLN A 97 7.54 0.81 -7.02
C GLN A 97 8.58 1.70 -6.35
N TYR A 98 9.17 2.64 -7.09
CA TYR A 98 10.12 3.60 -6.53
C TYR A 98 9.45 4.46 -5.46
N TRP A 99 8.30 5.07 -5.76
CA TRP A 99 7.59 5.92 -4.79
C TRP A 99 7.09 5.15 -3.58
N ILE A 100 6.59 3.93 -3.77
CA ILE A 100 6.21 3.05 -2.66
C ILE A 100 7.42 2.82 -1.74
N LYS A 101 8.60 2.49 -2.28
CA LYS A 101 9.83 2.30 -1.49
C LYS A 101 10.26 3.56 -0.77
N GLU A 102 10.16 4.73 -1.39
CA GLU A 102 10.45 6.01 -0.72
C GLU A 102 9.51 6.25 0.46
N GLY A 103 8.23 5.92 0.32
CA GLY A 103 7.26 5.93 1.42
C GLY A 103 7.66 5.03 2.57
N MET A 104 8.06 3.78 2.27
CA MET A 104 8.54 2.84 3.29
C MET A 104 9.79 3.34 4.01
N LYS A 105 10.77 3.86 3.26
CA LYS A 105 12.00 4.44 3.83
C LYS A 105 11.67 5.59 4.77
N TYR A 106 10.77 6.48 4.36
CA TYR A 106 10.29 7.58 5.19
C TYR A 106 9.67 7.06 6.50
N ALA A 107 8.77 6.08 6.44
CA ALA A 107 8.13 5.55 7.64
C ALA A 107 9.12 4.90 8.61
N ARG A 108 10.07 4.11 8.09
CA ARG A 108 11.15 3.52 8.89
C ARG A 108 12.04 4.58 9.53
N PHE A 109 12.43 5.60 8.78
CA PHE A 109 13.23 6.72 9.27
C PHE A 109 12.53 7.49 10.40
N ARG A 110 11.21 7.61 10.32
CA ARG A 110 10.39 8.28 11.34
C ARG A 110 10.00 7.39 12.51
N HIS A 111 10.42 6.11 12.50
CA HIS A 111 10.09 5.12 13.52
C HIS A 111 8.57 4.94 13.73
N TYR A 112 7.80 5.00 12.64
CA TYR A 112 6.39 4.61 12.65
C TYR A 112 6.21 3.10 12.70
#